data_AF-A0A3S1CMC8-F1
#
_entry.id   AF-A0A3S1CMC8-F1
#
_cell.length_a   1.000
_cell.length_b   1.000
_cell.length_c   1.000
_cell.angle_alpha   90.00
_cell.angle_beta   90.00
_cell.angle_gamma   90.00
#
_symmetry.space_group_name_H-M   'P 1'
#
loop_
_entity.id
_entity.type
_entity.pdbx_description
1 polymer ?
#
loop_
_entity_poly.entity_id
_entity_poly.type
_entity_poly.pdbx_seq_one_letter_code
_entity_poly.pdbx_strand_id
1 'polypeptide(L)'
;MTTFNDNEIIYPYSDGKPIAESDVTRDCLFYCVDALDIYFQNRADVYVSANLFIYYTKGEPSAVVAPDVFVVFGVTKKSRYNYKLWEENNKAPSFVMEITSESTQEEDQIDKAIKYASLGVTEYFLYDPHKDYLDPNLKGFRLNLSNTYEPMQQDILSDATFSIHSDVLNLDLRLISDELRFFDPQTGNKLLSCEESYEARIQAEQLLKHTEARLEAEQQKLEAEKARLKAEQQKLEAEKQTLEIEKALNAAVPQLLAMGLSVEQVASALSWSVEKVRRFIKE
;
A
#
# COMPACT_ATOMS: atom_id res chain seq x y z
N MET A 1 29.88 -15.57 47.80
CA MET A 1 28.84 -14.80 48.51
C MET A 1 28.59 -13.57 47.66
N THR A 2 27.62 -13.65 46.75
CA THR A 2 27.31 -12.57 45.81
C THR A 2 26.53 -11.52 46.58
N THR A 3 27.13 -10.34 46.78
CA THR A 3 26.46 -9.20 47.40
C THR A 3 25.41 -8.69 46.41
N PHE A 4 24.14 -9.06 46.63
CA PHE A 4 23.02 -8.36 46.01
C PHE A 4 23.00 -6.95 46.59
N ASN A 5 23.11 -5.97 45.71
CA ASN A 5 23.01 -4.56 46.07
C ASN A 5 21.51 -4.26 46.23
N ASP A 6 20.98 -4.28 47.46
CA ASP A 6 19.57 -4.03 47.84
C ASP A 6 19.05 -2.61 47.47
N ASN A 7 19.78 -1.86 46.63
CA ASN A 7 19.53 -0.46 46.29
C ASN A 7 19.27 -0.22 44.79
N GLU A 8 19.01 -1.26 43.98
CA GLU A 8 18.61 -1.03 42.59
C GLU A 8 17.17 -0.51 42.54
N ILE A 9 17.02 0.79 42.24
CA ILE A 9 15.72 1.43 42.06
C ILE A 9 15.02 0.78 40.86
N ILE A 10 13.91 0.10 41.13
CA ILE A 10 13.09 -0.55 40.11
C ILE A 10 12.21 0.49 39.44
N TYR A 11 12.23 0.48 38.10
CA TYR A 11 11.30 1.23 37.26
C TYR A 11 10.32 0.23 36.65
N PRO A 12 9.06 0.19 37.13
CA PRO A 12 8.01 -0.63 36.53
C PRO A 12 7.84 -0.36 35.03
N TYR A 13 7.08 -1.23 34.38
CA TYR A 13 6.68 -1.05 32.98
C TYR A 13 5.17 -1.13 32.78
N SER A 14 4.40 -1.27 33.87
CA SER A 14 2.95 -1.30 33.87
C SER A 14 2.41 -0.93 35.26
N ASP A 15 1.21 -0.38 35.31
CA ASP A 15 0.39 -0.14 36.51
C ASP A 15 -0.66 -1.26 36.73
N GLY A 16 -0.68 -2.27 35.85
CA GLY A 16 -1.66 -3.36 35.88
C GLY A 16 -3.06 -2.98 35.38
N LYS A 17 -3.25 -1.77 34.82
CA LYS A 17 -4.53 -1.36 34.22
C LYS A 17 -4.64 -1.85 32.77
N PRO A 18 -5.87 -1.99 32.23
CA PRO A 18 -6.09 -2.22 30.81
C PRO A 18 -5.51 -1.09 29.95
N ILE A 19 -5.18 -1.41 28.69
CA ILE A 19 -4.69 -0.42 27.72
C ILE A 19 -5.79 0.55 27.28
N ALA A 20 -7.03 0.10 27.20
CA ALA A 20 -8.15 0.89 26.71
C ALA A 20 -9.44 0.52 27.45
N GLU A 21 -10.34 1.49 27.61
CA GLU A 21 -11.62 1.33 28.32
C GLU A 21 -12.77 0.86 27.42
N SER A 22 -12.62 0.98 26.09
CA SER A 22 -13.62 0.54 25.12
C SER A 22 -12.99 0.05 23.82
N ASP A 23 -13.76 -0.70 23.01
CA ASP A 23 -13.33 -1.12 21.67
C ASP A 23 -12.98 0.08 20.79
N VAL A 24 -13.78 1.15 20.81
CA VAL A 24 -13.51 2.37 20.02
C VAL A 24 -12.18 3.02 20.40
N THR A 25 -11.89 3.10 21.70
CA THR A 25 -10.62 3.66 22.21
C THR A 25 -9.44 2.78 21.78
N ARG A 26 -9.60 1.45 21.92
CA ARG A 26 -8.60 0.47 21.50
C ARG A 26 -8.31 0.55 20.01
N ASP A 27 -9.35 0.60 19.18
CA ASP A 27 -9.23 0.60 17.73
C ASP A 27 -8.62 1.91 17.23
N CYS A 28 -8.94 3.04 17.88
CA CYS A 28 -8.27 4.33 17.63
C CYS A 28 -6.78 4.28 18.00
N LEU A 29 -6.44 3.75 19.19
CA LEU A 29 -5.05 3.61 19.64
C LEU A 29 -4.23 2.78 18.67
N PHE A 30 -4.73 1.60 18.28
CA PHE A 30 -4.04 0.74 17.31
C PHE A 30 -3.93 1.39 15.94
N TYR A 31 -5.00 2.02 15.44
CA TYR A 31 -4.91 2.78 14.19
C TYR A 31 -3.79 3.82 14.25
N CYS A 32 -3.73 4.62 15.31
CA CYS A 32 -2.75 5.70 15.40
C CYS A 32 -1.31 5.20 15.42
N VAL A 33 -1.03 4.17 16.23
CA VAL A 33 0.31 3.60 16.32
C VAL A 33 0.71 2.94 15.01
N ASP A 34 -0.15 2.10 14.45
CA ASP A 34 0.16 1.36 13.23
C ASP A 34 0.37 2.30 12.04
N ALA A 35 -0.54 3.27 11.86
CA ALA A 35 -0.45 4.24 10.77
C ALA A 35 0.84 5.06 10.85
N LEU A 36 1.20 5.55 12.05
CA LEU A 36 2.42 6.33 12.26
C LEU A 36 3.68 5.45 12.15
N ASP A 37 3.66 4.22 12.65
CA ASP A 37 4.81 3.31 12.55
C ASP A 37 5.11 2.92 11.10
N ILE A 38 4.06 2.69 10.29
CA ILE A 38 4.14 2.47 8.84
C ILE A 38 4.63 3.73 8.11
N TYR A 39 4.10 4.90 8.46
CA TYR A 39 4.51 6.16 7.86
C TYR A 39 6.01 6.44 8.08
N PHE A 40 6.50 6.19 9.30
CA PHE A 40 7.91 6.34 9.66
C PHE A 40 8.74 5.06 9.46
N GLN A 41 8.25 4.02 8.78
CA GLN A 41 8.94 2.72 8.72
C GLN A 41 10.37 2.79 8.16
N ASN A 42 10.62 3.72 7.23
CA ASN A 42 11.92 3.92 6.59
C ASN A 42 12.84 4.88 7.37
N ARG A 43 12.41 5.37 8.54
CA ARG A 43 13.16 6.28 9.42
C ARG A 43 13.63 5.54 10.67
N ALA A 44 14.88 5.06 10.64
CA ALA A 44 15.48 4.34 11.76
C ALA A 44 15.70 5.21 13.02
N ASP A 45 15.60 6.53 12.88
CA ASP A 45 15.75 7.56 13.91
C ASP A 45 14.42 8.08 14.47
N VAL A 46 13.29 7.45 14.14
CA VAL A 46 11.97 7.79 14.65
C VAL A 46 11.38 6.61 15.39
N TYR A 47 10.97 6.85 16.64
CA TYR A 47 10.33 5.87 17.50
C TYR A 47 8.88 6.26 17.75
N VAL A 48 7.96 5.40 17.31
CA VAL A 48 6.52 5.50 17.57
C VAL A 48 6.15 4.42 18.59
N SER A 49 5.32 4.76 19.56
CA SER A 49 4.80 3.79 20.52
C SER A 49 3.51 4.30 21.16
N ALA A 50 2.85 3.41 21.91
CA ALA A 50 1.66 3.69 22.70
C ALA A 50 1.78 3.09 24.09
N ASN A 51 1.03 3.66 25.03
CA ASN A 51 0.78 3.17 26.38
C ASN A 51 2.02 2.54 27.05
N LEU A 52 3.15 3.25 26.94
CA LEU A 52 4.45 2.81 27.44
C LEU A 52 4.98 3.86 28.41
N PHE A 53 5.46 3.39 29.56
CA PHE A 53 5.93 4.27 30.63
C PHE A 53 7.16 5.07 30.20
N ILE A 54 7.04 6.40 30.28
CA ILE A 54 8.09 7.37 30.05
C ILE A 54 8.53 7.96 31.39
N TYR A 55 9.73 7.59 31.83
CA TYR A 55 10.36 8.12 33.03
C TYR A 55 11.23 9.33 32.70
N TYR A 56 10.97 10.44 33.39
CA TYR A 56 11.64 11.71 33.13
C TYR A 56 12.59 12.17 34.24
N THR A 57 12.57 11.54 35.42
CA THR A 57 13.52 11.83 36.50
C THR A 57 14.23 10.57 36.98
N LYS A 58 15.56 10.55 36.87
CA LYS A 58 16.37 9.43 37.36
C LYS A 58 16.37 9.44 38.90
N GLY A 59 16.06 8.29 39.48
CA GLY A 59 15.98 8.04 40.91
C GLY A 59 14.56 8.12 41.47
N GLU A 60 13.58 8.49 40.65
CA GLU A 60 12.19 8.72 41.08
C GLU A 60 11.21 7.88 40.23
N PRO A 61 10.83 6.66 40.66
CA PRO A 61 9.87 5.83 39.93
C PRO A 61 8.46 6.41 39.85
N SER A 62 8.08 7.40 40.67
CA SER A 62 6.81 8.11 40.50
C SER A 62 6.86 9.17 39.39
N ALA A 63 8.07 9.51 38.91
CA ALA A 63 8.28 10.46 37.84
C ALA A 63 8.07 9.82 36.46
N VAL A 64 6.83 9.42 36.20
CA VAL A 64 6.41 8.68 35.00
C VAL A 64 5.16 9.30 34.35
N VAL A 65 5.05 9.16 33.03
CA VAL A 65 3.81 9.38 32.26
C VAL A 65 3.62 8.19 31.32
N ALA A 66 2.39 7.94 30.89
CA ALA A 66 2.05 6.87 29.95
C ALA A 66 1.10 7.44 28.89
N PRO A 67 1.64 8.07 27.81
CA PRO A 67 0.79 8.62 26.77
C PRO A 67 0.15 7.52 25.93
N ASP A 68 -1.10 7.71 25.50
CA ASP A 68 -1.77 6.76 24.62
C ASP A 68 -1.03 6.58 23.30
N VAL A 69 -0.55 7.67 22.68
CA VAL A 69 0.30 7.61 21.48
C VAL A 69 1.39 8.67 21.57
N PHE A 70 2.62 8.32 21.20
CA PHE A 70 3.71 9.30 21.15
C PHE A 70 4.74 8.99 20.06
N VAL A 71 5.43 10.05 19.61
CA VAL A 71 6.52 9.97 18.64
C VAL A 71 7.75 10.70 19.15
N VAL A 72 8.90 10.02 19.11
CA VAL A 72 10.22 10.56 19.47
C VAL A 72 11.12 10.59 18.24
N PHE A 73 11.70 11.74 17.96
CA PHE A 73 12.67 11.92 16.87
C PHE A 73 14.11 11.91 17.39
N GLY A 74 15.03 11.40 16.55
CA GLY A 74 16.46 11.34 16.85
C GLY A 74 16.85 10.22 17.81
N VAL A 75 16.04 9.17 17.93
CA VAL A 75 16.32 7.97 18.74
C VAL A 75 16.15 6.71 17.92
N THR A 76 16.89 5.66 18.26
CA THR A 76 16.82 4.40 17.51
C THR A 76 15.43 3.76 17.64
N LYS A 77 14.87 3.32 16.51
CA LYS A 77 13.66 2.49 16.44
C LYS A 77 13.97 1.07 16.96
N LYS A 78 13.61 0.81 18.22
CA LYS A 78 13.79 -0.48 18.92
C LYS A 78 12.68 -0.66 19.95
N SER A 79 12.36 -1.91 20.29
CA SER A 79 11.41 -2.23 21.36
C SER A 79 11.99 -1.87 22.74
N ARG A 80 11.10 -1.48 23.66
CA ARG A 80 11.45 -1.05 25.01
C ARG A 80 10.41 -1.60 25.99
N TYR A 81 10.82 -1.89 27.22
CA TYR A 81 9.88 -2.17 28.33
C TYR A 81 9.34 -0.87 28.94
N ASN A 82 10.23 0.12 29.11
CA ASN A 82 9.91 1.49 29.45
C ASN A 82 10.91 2.41 28.76
N TYR A 83 10.57 3.69 28.67
CA TYR A 83 11.38 4.72 28.04
C TYR A 83 11.92 5.64 29.14
N LYS A 84 13.24 5.76 29.26
CA LYS A 84 13.87 6.59 30.28
C LYS A 84 14.64 7.70 29.61
N LEU A 85 14.29 8.96 29.86
CA LEU A 85 14.91 10.10 29.19
C LEU A 85 16.45 10.07 29.28
N TRP A 86 17.00 9.74 30.44
CA TRP A 86 18.45 9.71 30.67
C TRP A 86 19.19 8.58 29.94
N GLU A 87 18.49 7.54 29.45
CA GLU A 87 19.08 6.46 28.63
C GLU A 87 19.02 6.78 27.13
N GLU A 88 18.26 7.81 26.75
CA GLU A 88 17.96 8.17 25.36
C GLU A 88 18.36 9.64 25.08
N ASN A 89 19.49 10.08 25.65
CA ASN A 89 20.06 11.43 25.47
C ASN A 89 19.08 12.59 25.81
N ASN A 90 18.20 12.37 26.78
CA ASN A 90 17.14 13.30 27.20
C ASN A 90 16.19 13.70 26.06
N LYS A 91 15.99 12.82 25.07
CA LYS A 91 15.00 13.02 24.01
C LYS A 91 13.61 12.67 24.54
N ALA A 92 12.80 13.68 24.82
CA ALA A 92 11.37 13.53 25.10
C ALA A 92 10.58 13.35 23.79
N PRO A 93 9.33 12.84 23.86
CA PRO A 93 8.43 12.86 22.71
C PRO A 93 8.29 14.27 22.14
N SER A 94 8.26 14.36 20.81
CA SER A 94 7.94 15.62 20.11
C SER A 94 6.43 15.74 19.86
N PHE A 95 5.74 14.62 19.72
CA PHE A 95 4.29 14.52 19.56
C PHE A 95 3.73 13.57 20.63
N VAL A 96 2.62 13.98 21.26
CA VAL A 96 1.81 13.14 22.14
C VAL A 96 0.34 13.31 21.77
N MET A 97 -0.41 12.22 21.80
CA MET A 97 -1.87 12.21 21.72
C MET A 97 -2.45 11.37 22.86
N GLU A 98 -3.51 11.88 23.49
CA GLU A 98 -4.35 11.14 24.43
C GLU A 98 -5.73 10.94 23.81
N ILE A 99 -6.26 9.73 23.95
CA ILE A 99 -7.59 9.33 23.54
C ILE A 99 -8.44 9.32 24.81
N THR A 100 -9.04 10.47 25.08
CA THR A 100 -9.66 10.75 26.38
C THR A 100 -10.90 9.90 26.62
N SER A 101 -11.12 9.55 27.89
CA SER A 101 -12.32 8.84 28.34
C SER A 101 -12.96 9.50 29.58
N GLU A 102 -14.06 8.93 30.07
CA GLU A 102 -14.73 9.40 31.30
C GLU A 102 -13.76 9.51 32.48
N SER A 103 -12.84 8.54 32.62
CA SER A 103 -11.97 8.44 33.77
C SER A 103 -10.71 9.32 33.67
N THR A 104 -10.31 9.69 32.45
CA THR A 104 -9.05 10.42 32.20
C THR A 104 -9.24 11.87 31.76
N GLN A 105 -10.43 12.30 31.33
CA GLN A 105 -10.61 13.60 30.66
C GLN A 105 -10.19 14.83 31.44
N GLU A 106 -10.31 14.83 32.77
CA GLU A 106 -9.83 15.95 33.59
C GLU A 106 -8.30 15.96 33.67
N GLU A 107 -7.70 14.79 33.86
CA GLU A 107 -6.24 14.61 33.95
C GLU A 107 -5.57 14.95 32.61
N ASP A 108 -6.13 14.48 31.50
CA ASP A 108 -5.65 14.73 30.14
C ASP A 108 -5.66 16.25 29.82
N GLN A 109 -6.74 16.96 30.15
CA GLN A 109 -6.86 18.38 29.84
C GLN A 109 -6.01 19.30 30.72
N ILE A 110 -5.64 18.88 31.93
CA ILE A 110 -4.99 19.76 32.93
C ILE A 110 -3.60 19.22 33.31
N ASP A 111 -3.55 18.13 34.06
CA ASP A 111 -2.33 17.66 34.72
C ASP A 111 -1.31 17.14 33.70
N LYS A 112 -1.75 16.32 32.75
CA LYS A 112 -0.92 15.81 31.65
C LYS A 112 -0.49 16.93 30.71
N ALA A 113 -1.37 17.89 30.40
CA ALA A 113 -0.99 19.06 29.60
C ALA A 113 0.18 19.85 30.25
N ILE A 114 0.08 20.15 31.55
CA ILE A 114 1.17 20.80 32.30
C ILE A 114 2.43 19.92 32.26
N LYS A 115 2.24 18.61 32.42
CA LYS A 115 3.35 17.67 32.46
C LYS A 115 4.11 17.60 31.15
N TYR A 116 3.41 17.38 30.05
CA TYR A 116 4.01 17.29 28.71
C TYR A 116 4.68 18.61 28.31
N ALA A 117 4.10 19.75 28.69
CA ALA A 117 4.74 21.05 28.50
C ALA A 117 6.08 21.14 29.26
N SER A 118 6.13 20.68 30.51
CA SER A 118 7.38 20.64 31.29
C SER A 118 8.46 19.71 30.72
N LEU A 119 8.05 18.71 29.93
CA LEU A 119 8.95 17.77 29.26
C LEU A 119 9.42 18.25 27.88
N GLY A 120 8.88 19.38 27.38
CA GLY A 120 9.22 19.90 26.07
C GLY A 120 8.53 19.20 24.91
N VAL A 121 7.40 18.52 25.16
CA VAL A 121 6.58 17.92 24.09
C VAL A 121 6.07 19.05 23.20
N THR A 122 6.40 19.00 21.91
CA THR A 122 6.18 20.12 20.99
C THR A 122 4.72 20.26 20.58
N GLU A 123 4.07 19.13 20.30
CA GLU A 123 2.64 19.08 19.96
C GLU A 123 1.91 18.07 20.83
N TYR A 124 0.79 18.51 21.38
CA TYR A 124 -0.07 17.73 22.24
C TYR A 124 -1.49 17.71 21.69
N PHE A 125 -2.03 16.51 21.47
CA PHE A 125 -3.36 16.30 20.93
C PHE A 125 -4.26 15.59 21.93
N LEU A 126 -5.52 15.98 21.93
CA LEU A 126 -6.61 15.33 22.65
C LEU A 126 -7.66 14.90 21.65
N TYR A 127 -8.05 13.63 21.67
CA TYR A 127 -9.12 13.10 20.86
C TYR A 127 -10.16 12.40 21.73
N ASP A 128 -11.42 12.76 21.52
CA ASP A 128 -12.57 12.13 22.15
C ASP A 128 -13.37 11.40 21.06
N PRO A 129 -13.27 10.06 21.00
CA PRO A 129 -13.97 9.29 19.99
C PRO A 129 -15.48 9.27 20.19
N HIS A 130 -15.98 9.45 21.41
CA HIS A 130 -17.42 9.41 21.73
C HIS A 130 -18.08 10.79 21.71
N LYS A 131 -17.28 11.86 21.77
CA LYS A 131 -17.71 13.26 21.80
C LYS A 131 -18.47 13.66 23.07
N ASP A 132 -18.23 12.93 24.16
CA ASP A 132 -18.89 13.15 25.44
C ASP A 132 -18.20 14.21 26.30
N TYR A 133 -16.92 14.48 26.05
CA TYR A 133 -16.03 15.26 26.92
C TYR A 133 -15.34 16.43 26.22
N LEU A 134 -15.11 16.35 24.90
CA LEU A 134 -14.44 17.41 24.13
C LEU A 134 -15.34 17.99 23.04
N ASP A 135 -15.40 19.32 23.00
CA ASP A 135 -15.95 20.10 21.88
C ASP A 135 -14.94 21.16 21.42
N PRO A 136 -14.45 21.13 20.16
CA PRO A 136 -14.58 20.00 19.23
C PRO A 136 -13.91 18.74 19.77
N ASN A 137 -14.30 17.57 19.26
CA ASN A 137 -13.84 16.27 19.76
C ASN A 137 -12.40 15.90 19.33
N LEU A 138 -11.71 16.81 18.63
CA LEU A 138 -10.27 16.78 18.39
C LEU A 138 -9.69 18.16 18.69
N LYS A 139 -8.69 18.23 19.56
CA LYS A 139 -7.97 19.45 19.90
C LYS A 139 -6.47 19.23 19.76
N GLY A 140 -5.78 20.21 19.17
CA GLY A 140 -4.33 20.22 19.05
C GLY A 140 -3.75 21.45 19.75
N PHE A 141 -2.62 21.26 20.41
CA PHE A 141 -1.91 22.31 21.12
C PHE A 141 -0.43 22.28 20.79
N ARG A 142 0.18 23.46 20.65
CA ARG A 142 1.61 23.62 20.40
C ARG A 142 2.29 24.29 21.58
N LEU A 143 3.45 23.76 21.97
CA LEU A 143 4.27 24.34 23.03
C LEU A 143 4.91 25.64 22.54
N ASN A 144 4.68 26.73 23.28
CA ASN A 144 5.29 28.01 23.00
C ASN A 144 6.64 28.19 23.73
N LEU A 145 7.32 29.30 23.49
CA LEU A 145 8.62 29.63 24.11
C LEU A 145 8.55 29.84 25.64
N SER A 146 7.35 29.99 26.21
CA SER A 146 7.12 30.12 27.65
C SER A 146 6.80 28.78 28.32
N ASN A 147 6.96 27.65 27.61
CA ASN A 147 6.59 26.31 28.06
C ASN A 147 5.11 26.18 28.45
N THR A 148 4.23 26.84 27.72
CA THR A 148 2.78 26.64 27.84
C THR A 148 2.19 26.25 26.50
N TYR A 149 1.10 25.50 26.54
CA TYR A 149 0.38 25.08 25.34
C TYR A 149 -0.54 26.19 24.82
N GLU A 150 -0.48 26.43 23.51
CA GLU A 150 -1.41 27.28 22.78
C GLU A 150 -2.23 26.45 21.80
N PRO A 151 -3.54 26.70 21.64
CA PRO A 151 -4.37 26.00 20.66
C PRO A 151 -3.81 26.15 19.25
N MET A 152 -3.74 25.05 18.52
CA MET A 152 -3.36 25.03 17.10
C MET A 152 -4.53 25.47 16.22
N GLN A 153 -4.20 25.96 15.02
CA GLN A 153 -5.20 26.34 14.04
C GLN A 153 -6.04 25.13 13.61
N GLN A 154 -7.34 25.33 13.57
CA GLN A 154 -8.32 24.36 13.11
C GLN A 154 -8.85 24.82 11.77
N ASP A 155 -8.90 23.92 10.80
CA ASP A 155 -9.40 24.18 9.47
C ASP A 155 -10.62 23.31 9.17
N ILE A 156 -11.55 23.86 8.39
CA ILE A 156 -12.69 23.12 7.82
C ILE A 156 -12.46 23.07 6.31
N LEU A 157 -12.27 21.86 5.79
CA LEU A 157 -12.02 21.64 4.36
C LEU A 157 -13.30 21.85 3.54
N SER A 158 -13.17 21.88 2.21
CA SER A 158 -14.29 22.16 1.29
C SER A 158 -15.46 21.18 1.39
N ASP A 159 -15.20 19.97 1.88
CA ASP A 159 -16.19 18.91 2.12
C ASP A 159 -16.74 18.91 3.57
N ALA A 160 -16.48 19.98 4.32
CA ALA A 160 -16.81 20.15 5.74
C ALA A 160 -16.03 19.23 6.70
N THR A 161 -14.93 18.60 6.26
CA THR A 161 -14.04 17.84 7.13
C THR A 161 -13.26 18.76 8.07
N PHE A 162 -13.30 18.47 9.38
CA PHE A 162 -12.44 19.12 10.37
C PHE A 162 -11.00 18.61 10.26
N SER A 163 -10.02 19.51 10.31
CA SER A 163 -8.60 19.21 10.14
C SER A 163 -7.71 20.07 11.05
N ILE A 164 -6.67 19.47 11.62
CA ILE A 164 -5.57 20.19 12.28
C ILE A 164 -4.26 19.68 11.68
N HIS A 165 -3.41 20.59 11.19
CA HIS A 165 -2.09 20.23 10.66
C HIS A 165 -1.05 20.10 11.78
N SER A 166 -0.38 18.94 11.85
CA SER A 166 0.76 18.70 12.74
C SER A 166 2.07 18.99 11.99
N ASP A 167 2.84 19.98 12.45
CA ASP A 167 4.17 20.26 11.87
C ASP A 167 5.18 19.20 12.31
N VAL A 168 5.01 18.64 13.51
CA VAL A 168 5.91 17.60 14.05
C VAL A 168 5.82 16.32 13.23
N LEU A 169 4.60 15.91 12.85
CA LEU A 169 4.38 14.71 12.05
C LEU A 169 4.43 14.99 10.56
N ASN A 170 4.22 16.25 10.14
CA ASN A 170 3.96 16.64 8.75
C ASN A 170 2.75 15.88 8.17
N LEU A 171 1.68 15.82 8.96
CA LEU A 171 0.42 15.13 8.65
C LEU A 171 -0.77 16.01 9.06
N ASP A 172 -1.87 15.87 8.33
CA ASP A 172 -3.15 16.44 8.73
C ASP A 172 -3.92 15.42 9.57
N LEU A 173 -4.38 15.82 10.75
CA LEU A 173 -5.28 15.05 11.59
C LEU A 173 -6.70 15.47 11.27
N ARG A 174 -7.46 14.58 10.63
CA ARG A 174 -8.81 14.85 10.13
C ARG A 174 -9.86 13.99 10.80
N LEU A 175 -11.06 14.51 10.95
CA LEU A 175 -12.23 13.75 11.39
C LEU A 175 -13.09 13.36 10.18
N ILE A 176 -12.99 12.10 9.77
CA ILE A 176 -13.76 11.54 8.65
C ILE A 176 -14.87 10.68 9.22
N SER A 177 -16.12 11.09 9.02
CA SER A 177 -17.27 10.45 9.68
C SER A 177 -17.04 10.29 11.19
N ASP A 178 -16.48 11.34 11.80
CA ASP A 178 -16.12 11.44 13.23
C ASP A 178 -14.95 10.58 13.73
N GLU A 179 -14.35 9.78 12.84
CA GLU A 179 -13.17 9.00 13.15
C GLU A 179 -11.90 9.79 12.85
N LEU A 180 -10.95 9.80 13.80
CA LEU A 180 -9.63 10.36 13.58
C LEU A 180 -8.88 9.57 12.51
N ARG A 181 -8.37 10.29 11.51
CA ARG A 181 -7.54 9.76 10.42
C ARG A 181 -6.39 10.71 10.12
N PHE A 182 -5.20 10.15 9.92
CA PHE A 182 -4.03 10.88 9.44
C PHE A 182 -4.06 10.96 7.91
N PHE A 183 -3.74 12.13 7.37
CA PHE A 183 -3.58 12.36 5.94
C PHE A 183 -2.20 12.93 5.65
N ASP A 184 -1.57 12.42 4.60
CA ASP A 184 -0.35 13.00 4.07
C ASP A 184 -0.72 14.18 3.15
N PRO A 185 -0.41 15.43 3.53
CA PRO A 185 -0.78 16.61 2.74
C PRO A 185 -0.04 16.66 1.39
N GLN A 186 1.08 15.95 1.22
CA GLN A 186 1.82 15.93 -0.05
C GLN A 186 1.14 15.04 -1.09
N THR A 187 0.63 13.89 -0.67
CA THR A 187 -0.05 12.93 -1.56
C THR A 187 -1.57 13.11 -1.58
N GLY A 188 -2.13 13.78 -0.57
CA GLY A 188 -3.57 13.89 -0.33
C GLY A 188 -4.21 12.60 0.16
N ASN A 189 -3.42 11.55 0.40
CA ASN A 189 -3.92 10.24 0.79
C ASN A 189 -4.01 10.09 2.30
N LYS A 190 -5.02 9.34 2.74
CA LYS A 190 -5.14 8.87 4.11
C LYS A 190 -4.06 7.83 4.40
N LEU A 191 -3.47 7.86 5.60
CA LEU A 191 -2.72 6.74 6.12
C LEU A 191 -3.68 5.60 6.46
N LEU A 192 -3.46 4.45 5.83
CA LEU A 192 -4.31 3.27 5.96
C LEU A 192 -4.07 2.56 7.29
N SER A 193 -5.12 1.97 7.85
CA SER A 193 -4.97 0.99 8.93
C SER A 193 -4.26 -0.28 8.42
N CYS A 194 -3.85 -1.16 9.33
CA CYS A 194 -3.34 -2.49 8.97
C CYS A 194 -4.36 -3.31 8.15
N GLU A 195 -5.64 -3.25 8.52
CA GLU A 195 -6.71 -3.93 7.79
C GLU A 195 -6.91 -3.34 6.39
N GLU A 196 -7.01 -2.00 6.28
CA GLU A 196 -7.15 -1.32 5.00
C GLU A 196 -5.94 -1.58 4.08
N SER A 197 -4.74 -1.64 4.66
CA SER A 197 -3.51 -1.99 3.93
C SER A 197 -3.53 -3.44 3.42
N TYR A 198 -4.03 -4.36 4.26
CA TYR A 198 -4.20 -5.76 3.87
C TYR A 198 -5.22 -5.92 2.74
N GLU A 199 -6.37 -5.28 2.85
CA GLU A 199 -7.40 -5.27 1.81
C GLU A 199 -6.89 -4.69 0.50
N ALA A 200 -6.22 -3.53 0.55
CA ALA A 200 -5.61 -2.90 -0.61
C ALA A 200 -4.61 -3.83 -1.32
N ARG A 201 -3.81 -4.58 -0.56
CA ARG A 201 -2.88 -5.58 -1.11
C ARG A 201 -3.62 -6.74 -1.78
N ILE A 202 -4.67 -7.28 -1.16
CA ILE A 202 -5.47 -8.35 -1.77
C ILE A 202 -6.12 -7.89 -3.07
N GLN A 203 -6.67 -6.67 -3.10
CA GLN A 203 -7.27 -6.10 -4.31
C GLN A 203 -6.22 -5.89 -5.42
N ALA A 204 -5.04 -5.37 -5.07
CA ALA A 204 -3.95 -5.20 -6.02
C ALA A 204 -3.46 -6.55 -6.59
N GLU A 205 -3.33 -7.58 -5.76
CA GLU A 205 -2.96 -8.93 -6.19
C GLU A 205 -4.00 -9.55 -7.12
N GLN A 206 -5.30 -9.36 -6.84
CA GLN A 206 -6.38 -9.84 -7.70
C GLN A 206 -6.38 -9.13 -9.06
N LEU A 207 -6.22 -7.80 -9.05
CA LEU A 207 -6.16 -7.01 -10.28
C LEU A 207 -4.95 -7.39 -11.13
N LEU A 208 -3.79 -7.64 -10.50
CA LEU A 208 -2.59 -8.08 -11.20
C LEU A 208 -2.82 -9.43 -11.89
N LYS A 209 -3.34 -10.43 -11.17
CA LYS A 209 -3.66 -11.76 -11.75
C LYS A 209 -4.64 -11.68 -12.91
N HIS A 210 -5.68 -10.85 -12.78
CA HIS A 210 -6.64 -10.66 -13.85
C HIS A 210 -6.01 -9.98 -15.08
N THR A 211 -5.12 -9.02 -14.85
CA THR A 211 -4.39 -8.32 -15.91
C THR A 211 -3.42 -9.25 -16.63
N GLU A 212 -2.68 -10.08 -15.89
CA GLU A 212 -1.78 -11.10 -16.43
C GLU A 212 -2.55 -12.12 -17.28
N ALA A 213 -3.66 -12.68 -16.76
CA ALA A 213 -4.49 -13.64 -17.50
C ALA A 213 -5.06 -13.03 -18.79
N ARG A 214 -5.44 -11.75 -18.76
CA ARG A 214 -5.91 -11.04 -19.96
C ARG A 214 -4.79 -10.86 -20.98
N LEU A 215 -3.58 -10.50 -20.53
CA LEU A 215 -2.42 -10.34 -21.40
C LEU A 215 -2.03 -11.67 -22.06
N GLU A 216 -2.03 -12.76 -21.30
CA GLU A 216 -1.77 -14.11 -21.82
C GLU A 216 -2.82 -14.53 -22.86
N ALA A 217 -4.10 -14.30 -22.57
CA ALA A 217 -5.18 -14.60 -23.52
C ALA A 217 -5.06 -13.78 -24.82
N GLU A 218 -4.63 -12.52 -24.73
CA GLU A 218 -4.39 -11.66 -25.89
C GLU A 218 -3.17 -12.14 -26.70
N GLN A 219 -2.08 -12.54 -26.04
CA GLN A 219 -0.92 -13.16 -26.69
C GLN A 219 -1.29 -14.44 -27.42
N GLN A 220 -2.04 -15.34 -26.77
CA GLN A 220 -2.51 -16.58 -27.39
C GLN A 220 -3.39 -16.33 -28.62
N LYS A 221 -4.28 -15.33 -28.57
CA LYS A 221 -5.08 -14.93 -29.73
C LYS A 221 -4.21 -14.42 -30.88
N LEU A 222 -3.22 -13.58 -30.58
CA LEU A 222 -2.30 -13.05 -31.59
C LEU A 222 -1.46 -14.17 -32.22
N GLU A 223 -1.00 -15.14 -31.43
CA GLU A 223 -0.26 -16.31 -31.94
C GLU A 223 -1.15 -17.20 -32.81
N ALA A 224 -2.39 -17.45 -32.40
CA ALA A 224 -3.36 -18.21 -33.19
C ALA A 224 -3.69 -17.52 -34.51
N GLU A 225 -3.84 -16.19 -34.51
CA GLU A 225 -4.08 -15.40 -35.73
C GLU A 225 -2.86 -15.45 -36.67
N LYS A 226 -1.65 -15.28 -36.15
CA LYS A 226 -0.41 -15.44 -36.93
C LYS A 226 -0.30 -16.83 -37.54
N ALA A 227 -0.60 -17.88 -36.77
CA ALA A 227 -0.59 -19.25 -37.25
C ALA A 227 -1.61 -19.48 -38.37
N ARG A 228 -2.82 -18.92 -38.22
CA ARG A 228 -3.88 -18.96 -39.24
C ARG A 228 -3.45 -18.25 -40.53
N LEU A 229 -2.94 -17.03 -40.43
CA LEU A 229 -2.45 -16.27 -41.59
C LEU A 229 -1.33 -17.01 -42.33
N LYS A 230 -0.40 -17.64 -41.59
CA LYS A 230 0.67 -18.47 -42.17
C LYS A 230 0.12 -19.69 -42.90
N ALA A 231 -0.87 -20.38 -42.32
CA ALA A 231 -1.52 -21.53 -42.96
C ALA A 231 -2.28 -21.12 -44.24
N GLU A 232 -2.96 -19.97 -44.22
CA GLU A 232 -3.65 -19.43 -45.38
C GLU A 232 -2.69 -19.03 -46.50
N GLN A 233 -1.55 -18.42 -46.17
CA GLN A 233 -0.48 -18.15 -47.13
C GLN A 233 0.07 -19.42 -47.77
N GLN A 234 0.36 -20.45 -46.96
CA GLN A 234 0.85 -21.74 -47.47
C GLN A 234 -0.16 -22.41 -48.42
N LYS A 235 -1.45 -22.34 -48.09
CA LYS A 235 -2.51 -22.89 -48.95
C LYS A 235 -2.57 -22.14 -50.30
N LEU A 236 -2.53 -20.81 -50.27
CA LEU A 236 -2.54 -19.99 -51.49
C LEU A 236 -1.31 -20.26 -52.36
N GLU A 237 -0.14 -20.47 -51.75
CA GLU A 237 1.10 -20.80 -52.47
C GLU A 237 1.04 -22.19 -53.10
N ALA A 238 0.51 -23.19 -52.40
CA ALA A 238 0.29 -24.53 -52.95
C ALA A 238 -0.72 -24.53 -54.10
N GLU A 239 -1.80 -23.73 -54.00
CA GLU A 239 -2.79 -23.57 -55.08
C GLU A 239 -2.16 -22.91 -56.32
N LYS A 240 -1.34 -21.87 -56.14
CA LYS A 240 -0.57 -21.25 -57.23
C LYS A 240 0.36 -22.24 -57.91
N GLN A 241 1.12 -23.02 -57.14
CA GLN A 241 2.02 -24.05 -57.69
C GLN A 241 1.26 -25.11 -58.48
N THR A 242 0.11 -25.57 -57.96
CA THR A 242 -0.74 -26.54 -58.65
C THR A 242 -1.25 -25.99 -59.98
N LEU A 243 -1.69 -24.74 -59.99
CA LEU A 243 -2.16 -24.05 -61.20
C LEU A 243 -1.02 -23.85 -62.23
N GLU A 244 0.19 -23.53 -61.77
CA GLU A 244 1.37 -23.42 -62.65
C GLU A 244 1.76 -24.76 -63.27
N ILE A 245 1.75 -25.84 -62.48
CA ILE A 245 1.98 -27.21 -62.96
C ILE A 245 0.92 -27.61 -63.99
N GLU A 246 -0.36 -27.33 -63.73
CA GLU A 246 -1.44 -27.63 -64.67
C GLU A 246 -1.29 -26.85 -65.98
N LYS A 247 -0.96 -25.55 -65.92
CA LYS A 247 -0.68 -24.74 -67.11
C LYS A 247 0.51 -25.28 -67.90
N ALA A 248 1.60 -25.68 -67.24
CA ALA A 248 2.77 -26.25 -67.88
C ALA A 248 2.46 -27.59 -68.57
N LEU A 249 1.71 -28.47 -67.90
CA LEU A 249 1.24 -29.74 -68.47
C LEU A 249 0.35 -29.53 -69.69
N ASN A 250 -0.62 -28.62 -69.61
CA ASN A 250 -1.51 -28.28 -70.72
C ASN A 250 -0.72 -27.69 -71.91
N ALA A 251 0.29 -26.86 -71.67
CA ALA A 251 1.13 -26.28 -72.73
C ALA A 251 2.07 -27.30 -73.40
N ALA A 252 2.46 -28.37 -72.69
CA ALA A 252 3.31 -29.43 -73.23
C ALA A 252 2.56 -30.36 -74.20
N VAL A 253 1.24 -30.53 -74.06
CA VAL A 253 0.45 -31.46 -74.89
C VAL A 253 0.55 -31.15 -76.39
N PRO A 254 0.33 -29.90 -76.88
CA PRO A 254 0.50 -29.58 -78.30
C PRO A 254 1.94 -29.81 -78.81
N GLN A 255 2.95 -29.54 -77.97
CA GLN A 255 4.35 -29.72 -78.34
C GLN A 255 4.71 -31.20 -78.53
N LEU A 256 4.25 -32.08 -77.62
CA LEU A 256 4.47 -33.52 -77.72
C LEU A 256 3.78 -34.13 -78.94
N LEU A 257 2.56 -33.67 -79.26
CA LEU A 257 1.86 -34.07 -80.48
C LEU A 257 2.61 -33.61 -81.74
N ALA A 258 3.14 -32.38 -81.76
CA ALA A 258 3.95 -31.86 -82.86
C ALA A 258 5.29 -32.61 -83.03
N MET A 259 5.83 -33.20 -81.96
CA MET A 259 7.02 -34.06 -81.99
C MET A 259 6.73 -35.49 -82.49
N GLY A 260 5.48 -35.82 -82.85
CA GLY A 260 5.11 -37.08 -83.50
C GLY A 260 4.63 -38.19 -82.56
N LEU A 261 4.37 -37.89 -81.28
CA LEU A 261 3.73 -38.85 -80.38
C LEU A 261 2.23 -38.99 -80.73
N SER A 262 1.69 -40.21 -80.68
CA SER A 262 0.25 -40.44 -80.85
C SER A 262 -0.55 -39.95 -79.64
N VAL A 263 -1.84 -39.71 -79.84
CA VAL A 263 -2.76 -39.28 -78.77
C VAL A 263 -2.76 -40.26 -77.60
N GLU A 264 -2.69 -41.56 -77.89
CA GLU A 264 -2.65 -42.63 -76.91
C GLU A 264 -1.32 -42.64 -76.14
N GLN A 265 -0.20 -42.33 -76.80
CA GLN A 265 1.11 -42.22 -76.16
C GLN A 265 1.19 -41.02 -75.21
N VAL A 266 0.68 -39.86 -75.63
CA VAL A 266 0.62 -38.64 -74.77
C VAL A 266 -0.35 -38.85 -73.60
N ALA A 267 -1.51 -39.47 -73.83
CA ALA A 267 -2.48 -39.81 -72.79
C ALA A 267 -1.87 -40.75 -71.75
N SER A 268 -1.15 -41.79 -72.20
CA SER A 268 -0.46 -42.71 -71.31
C SER A 268 0.67 -42.03 -70.52
N ALA A 269 1.48 -41.17 -71.16
CA ALA A 269 2.61 -40.51 -70.52
C ALA A 269 2.19 -39.52 -69.42
N LEU A 270 1.08 -38.80 -69.63
CA LEU A 270 0.55 -37.84 -68.66
C LEU A 270 -0.47 -38.46 -67.69
N SER A 271 -0.74 -39.76 -67.81
CA SER A 271 -1.81 -40.46 -67.08
C SER A 271 -3.18 -39.79 -67.22
N TRP A 272 -3.47 -39.28 -68.42
CA TRP A 272 -4.73 -38.61 -68.75
C TRP A 272 -5.62 -39.51 -69.62
N SER A 273 -6.92 -39.20 -69.67
CA SER A 273 -7.81 -39.88 -70.61
C SER A 273 -7.52 -39.45 -72.05
N VAL A 274 -7.73 -40.38 -72.99
CA VAL A 274 -7.61 -40.09 -74.43
C VAL A 274 -8.58 -38.98 -74.84
N GLU A 275 -9.81 -38.93 -74.29
CA GLU A 275 -10.74 -37.80 -74.49
C GLU A 275 -10.15 -36.45 -74.07
N LYS A 276 -9.44 -36.38 -72.94
CA LYS A 276 -8.85 -35.13 -72.44
C LYS A 276 -7.76 -34.63 -73.38
N VAL A 277 -6.90 -35.51 -73.91
CA VAL A 277 -5.86 -35.15 -74.89
C VAL A 277 -6.47 -34.77 -76.24
N ARG A 278 -7.52 -35.46 -76.70
CA ARG A 278 -8.20 -35.14 -77.97
C ARG A 278 -8.81 -33.74 -78.02
N ARG A 279 -9.14 -33.14 -76.88
CA ARG A 279 -9.64 -31.75 -76.83
C ARG A 279 -8.61 -30.73 -77.33
N PHE A 280 -7.32 -31.01 -77.15
CA PHE A 280 -6.22 -30.14 -77.61
C PHE A 280 -5.93 -30.24 -79.12
N ILE A 281 -6.65 -31.11 -79.85
CA ILE A 281 -6.55 -31.27 -81.31
C ILE A 281 -7.75 -30.59 -82.02
N LYS A 282 -8.80 -30.25 -81.27
CA LYS A 282 -10.06 -29.66 -81.78
C LYS A 282 -10.15 -28.14 -81.64
N GLU A 283 -9.19 -27.52 -80.94
CA GLU A 283 -8.92 -26.08 -80.96
C GLU A 283 -7.80 -25.78 -81.97
#